data_AF-A0A819MD34-F1
#
_entry.id   AF-A0A819MD34-F1
#
_cell.length_a   1.000
_cell.length_b   1.000
_cell.length_c   1.000
_cell.angle_alpha   90.00
_cell.angle_beta   90.00
_cell.angle_gamma   90.00
#
_symmetry.space_group_name_H-M   'P 1'
#
loop_
_entity.id
_entity.type
_entity.pdbx_description
1 polymer ?
#
loop_
_entity_poly.entity_id
_entity_poly.type
_entity_poly.pdbx_seq_one_letter_code
_entity_poly.pdbx_strand_id
1 'polypeptide(L)' 'MTTTDHSQMMKQWQFTKAGNPRDVLTMVEVPIPTTCADDEVLIKISHVSLNSAIAYRLIAYYG' A
#
# COMPACT_ATOMS: atom_id res chain seq x y z
N MET A 1 -9.99 2.40 26.12
CA MET A 1 -10.47 2.71 24.75
C MET A 1 -9.85 4.03 24.35
N THR A 2 -8.85 3.99 23.48
CA THR A 2 -8.17 5.18 22.98
C THR A 2 -8.86 5.57 21.67
N THR A 3 -9.58 6.69 21.67
CA THR A 3 -10.28 7.20 20.49
C THR A 3 -9.25 7.88 19.59
N THR A 4 -8.83 7.22 18.52
CA THR A 4 -7.88 7.76 17.53
C THR A 4 -8.61 8.72 16.59
N ASP A 5 -8.07 9.93 16.39
CA ASP A 5 -8.58 10.95 15.46
C ASP A 5 -8.75 10.37 14.04
N HIS A 6 -9.97 10.49 13.49
CA HIS A 6 -10.43 9.85 12.25
C HIS A 6 -10.10 10.61 10.96
N SER A 7 -9.13 11.54 10.98
CA SER A 7 -8.86 12.43 9.83
C SER A 7 -7.47 12.30 9.17
N GLN A 8 -6.68 11.30 9.55
CA GLN A 8 -5.31 11.19 9.04
C GLN A 8 -5.23 10.39 7.73
N MET A 9 -4.55 10.96 6.74
CA MET A 9 -4.27 10.36 5.43
C MET A 9 -2.83 9.86 5.36
N MET A 10 -2.58 8.79 4.60
CA MET A 10 -1.25 8.29 4.26
C MET A 10 -1.07 8.20 2.75
N LYS A 11 0.18 8.18 2.31
CA LYS A 11 0.57 7.96 0.92
C LYS A 11 0.90 6.49 0.70
N GLN A 12 0.40 5.92 -0.39
CA GLN A 12 0.76 4.57 -0.82
C GLN A 12 0.96 4.50 -2.34
N TRP A 13 1.79 3.56 -2.77
CA TRP A 13 1.86 3.16 -4.18
C TRP A 13 0.73 2.19 -4.50
N GLN A 14 -0.10 2.51 -5.49
CA GLN A 14 -1.23 1.69 -5.91
C GLN A 14 -1.14 1.36 -7.41
N PHE A 15 -1.43 0.11 -7.75
CA PHE A 15 -1.67 -0.31 -9.14
C PHE A 15 -3.07 0.12 -9.54
N THR A 16 -3.16 0.98 -10.55
CA THR A 16 -4.46 1.46 -11.07
C THR A 16 -4.98 0.61 -12.22
N LYS A 17 -4.10 -0.17 -12.85
CA LYS A 17 -4.38 -1.09 -13.96
C LYS A 17 -3.24 -2.09 -14.16
N ALA A 18 -3.48 -3.06 -15.03
CA ALA A 18 -2.49 -3.97 -15.58
C ALA A 18 -1.41 -3.25 -16.42
N GLY A 19 -0.14 -3.66 -16.33
CA GLY A 19 0.92 -3.20 -17.23
C GLY A 19 2.30 -3.02 -16.60
N ASN A 20 3.20 -2.37 -17.35
CA ASN A 20 4.55 -2.06 -16.88
C ASN A 20 4.47 -1.18 -15.61
N PRO A 21 5.09 -1.57 -14.47
CA PRO A 21 5.00 -0.83 -13.22
C PRO A 21 5.31 0.66 -13.33
N ARG A 22 6.20 1.07 -14.24
CA ARG A 22 6.50 2.49 -14.49
C ARG A 22 5.27 3.29 -14.92
N ASP A 23 4.36 2.66 -15.65
CA ASP A 23 3.22 3.32 -16.29
C ASP A 23 1.91 3.16 -15.51
N VAL A 24 1.88 2.26 -14.51
CA VAL A 24 0.65 1.85 -13.82
C VAL A 24 0.67 2.04 -12.30
N LEU A 25 1.86 2.21 -11.72
CA LEU A 25 2.04 2.48 -10.31
C LEU A 25 1.91 3.98 -10.05
N THR A 26 0.90 4.37 -9.27
CA THR A 26 0.63 5.77 -8.94
C THR A 26 0.69 5.97 -7.44
N MET A 27 1.26 7.09 -7.00
CA MET A 27 1.20 7.51 -5.61
C MET A 27 -0.18 8.10 -5.34
N VAL A 28 -0.90 7.55 -4.37
CA VAL A 28 -2.24 8.01 -3.97
C VAL A 28 -2.27 8.34 -2.49
N GLU A 29 -3.20 9.20 -2.08
CA GLU A 29 -3.51 9.43 -0.67
C GLU A 29 -4.75 8.63 -0.27
N VAL A 30 -4.64 7.90 0.84
CA VAL A 30 -5.70 7.04 1.37
C VAL A 30 -5.84 7.25 2.88
N PRO A 31 -7.02 7.00 3.48
CA PRO A 31 -7.17 7.07 4.93
C PRO A 31 -6.26 6.08 5.65
N ILE A 32 -5.68 6.50 6.77
CA ILE A 32 -4.99 5.58 7.68
C ILE A 32 -6.05 4.67 8.33
N PRO A 33 -5.84 3.34 8.36
CA PRO A 33 -6.72 2.44 9.09
C PRO A 33 -6.86 2.87 10.55
N THR A 34 -8.09 3.15 10.99
CA THR A 34 -8.37 3.64 12.35
C THR A 34 -8.56 2.53 13.37
N THR A 35 -8.61 1.28 12.91
CA THR A 35 -8.81 0.07 13.71
C THR A 35 -7.94 -1.05 13.18
N CYS A 36 -7.38 -1.84 14.10
CA CYS A 36 -6.74 -3.12 13.84
C CYS A 36 -7.49 -4.19 14.64
N ALA A 37 -7.55 -5.42 14.13
CA ALA A 37 -7.97 -6.55 14.95
C ALA A 37 -7.01 -6.78 16.13
N ASP A 38 -7.42 -7.57 17.13
CA ASP A 38 -6.64 -7.80 18.35
C ASP A 38 -5.26 -8.44 18.08
N ASP A 39 -5.11 -9.12 16.95
CA ASP A 39 -3.89 -9.78 16.48
C ASP A 39 -3.16 -9.02 15.36
N GLU A 40 -3.58 -7.78 15.07
CA GLU A 40 -2.99 -6.93 14.06
C GLU A 40 -2.26 -5.72 14.66
N VAL A 41 -1.26 -5.22 13.93
CA VAL A 41 -0.51 -4.03 14.31
C VAL A 41 -0.42 -3.05 13.14
N LEU A 42 -0.60 -1.76 13.43
CA LEU A 42 -0.34 -0.69 12.48
C LEU A 42 1.11 -0.22 12.60
N ILE A 43 1.87 -0.34 11.51
CA ILE A 43 3.30 -0.01 11.49
C ILE A 43 3.53 1.26 10.68
N LYS A 44 4.22 2.25 11.27
CA LYS A 44 4.72 3.41 10.55
C LYS A 44 5.98 3.04 9.76
N ILE A 45 5.86 2.97 8.44
CA ILE A 45 6.95 2.62 7.54
C ILE A 45 7.91 3.82 7.36
N SER A 46 9.20 3.61 7.63
CA SER A 46 10.25 4.60 7.34
C SER A 46 10.98 4.33 6.02
N HIS A 47 11.17 3.05 5.69
CA HIS A 47 11.86 2.59 4.49
C HIS A 47 11.26 1.27 4.00
N VAL A 48 11.36 1.02 2.70
CA VAL A 48 11.01 -0.24 2.04
C VAL A 48 12.07 -0.59 1.00
N SER A 49 12.17 -1.86 0.64
CA SER A 49 13.03 -2.33 -0.45
C SER A 49 12.21 -2.81 -1.64
N LEU A 50 12.82 -2.75 -2.83
CA LEU A 50 12.26 -3.38 -4.02
C LEU A 50 12.57 -4.87 -4.00
N ASN A 51 11.54 -5.69 -4.21
CA ASN A 51 11.68 -7.13 -4.37
C ASN A 51 11.50 -7.49 -5.85
N SER A 52 12.48 -8.18 -6.46
CA SER A 52 12.41 -8.59 -7.87
C SER A 52 11.21 -9.49 -8.19
N ALA A 53 10.71 -10.26 -7.22
CA ALA A 53 9.50 -11.08 -7.37
C ALA A 53 8.24 -10.24 -7.63
N ILE A 54 8.19 -8.98 -7.19
CA ILE A 54 7.06 -8.08 -7.47
C ILE A 54 6.94 -7.84 -8.97
N ALA A 55 8.06 -7.69 -9.68
CA ALA A 55 8.05 -7.53 -11.13
C ALA A 55 7.44 -8.75 -11.83
N TYR A 56 7.77 -9.96 -11.38
CA TYR A 56 7.25 -11.20 -11.98
C TYR A 56 5.76 -11.44 -11.70
N ARG A 57 5.28 -11.15 -10.47
CA ARG A 57 3.85 -11.27 -10.15
C ARG A 57 2.98 -10.32 -10.98
N LEU A 58 3.49 -9.13 -11.29
CA LEU A 58 2.73 -8.12 -12.04
C LEU A 58 2.71 -8.39 -13.54
N ILE A 59 3.72 -9.09 -14.07
CA ILE A 59 3.75 -9.53 -15.47
C ILE A 59 2.84 -10.77 -15.66
N ALA A 60 2.84 -11.71 -14.71
CA ALA A 60 2.15 -12.99 -14.86
C ALA A 60 0.61 -12.94 -14.71
N TYR A 61 0.05 -11.95 -13.99
CA TYR A 61 -1.42 -11.82 -13.85
C TYR A 61 -2.09 -11.08 -15.01
N TYR A 62 -1.32 -10.53 -15.95
CA TYR A 62 -1.83 -9.61 -16.97
C TYR A 62 -1.23 -9.83 -18.38
N GLY A 63 -0.57 -10.97 -18.60
CA GLY A 63 -0.12 -11.44 -19.92
C GLY A 63 -1.11 -12.40 -20.55
#